data_AF-A0A0Q5J2H7-F1
#
_entry.id   AF-A0A0Q5J2H7-F1
#
_cell.length_a   1.000
_cell.length_b   1.000
_cell.length_c   1.000
_cell.angle_alpha   90.00
_cell.angle_beta   90.00
_cell.angle_gamma   90.00
#
_symmetry.space_group_name_H-M   'P 1'
#
loop_
_entity.id
_entity.type
_entity.pdbx_description
1 polymer ?
#
loop_
_entity_poly.entity_id
_entity_poly.type
_entity_poly.pdbx_seq_one_letter_code
_entity_poly.pdbx_strand_id
1 'polypeptide(L)'
;MPENTGVGRQIAALRSFVAGSITGAELESVWFAGRRLAMAQGERVRQPFERMLDDVFFILEDEYCGDPALRGPEDLSDGAMQVRLESELDRLAALDGPP
;
A
#
# COMPACT_ATOMS: atom_id res chain seq x y z
N MET A 1 -10.82 -9.93 2.50
CA MET A 1 -10.36 -9.68 3.88
C MET A 1 -11.32 -8.71 4.54
N PRO A 2 -11.73 -8.89 5.81
CA PRO A 2 -12.56 -7.91 6.50
C PRO A 2 -11.80 -6.59 6.70
N GLU A 3 -12.47 -5.47 6.49
CA GLU A 3 -11.95 -4.09 6.66
C GLU A 3 -11.53 -3.78 8.11
N ASN A 4 -11.93 -4.64 9.05
CA ASN A 4 -11.58 -4.55 10.47
C ASN A 4 -10.20 -5.14 10.82
N THR A 5 -9.52 -5.80 9.87
CA THR A 5 -8.16 -6.33 10.04
C THR A 5 -7.11 -5.30 9.61
N GLY A 6 -5.93 -5.31 10.20
CA GLY A 6 -4.81 -4.44 9.81
C GLY A 6 -4.38 -4.66 8.37
N VAL A 7 -4.33 -5.91 7.90
CA VAL A 7 -4.10 -6.23 6.48
C VAL A 7 -5.26 -5.76 5.61
N GLY A 8 -6.51 -5.95 6.04
CA GLY A 8 -7.69 -5.47 5.32
C GLY A 8 -7.65 -3.96 5.11
N ARG A 9 -7.24 -3.19 6.13
CA ARG A 9 -7.05 -1.73 6.04
C ARG A 9 -5.96 -1.32 5.05
N GLN A 10 -4.82 -2.02 5.07
CA GLN A 10 -3.73 -1.78 4.11
C GLN A 10 -4.21 -1.98 2.66
N ILE A 11 -4.92 -3.08 2.39
CA ILE A 11 -5.46 -3.38 1.05
C ILE A 11 -6.55 -2.37 0.65
N ALA A 12 -7.43 -1.99 1.57
CA ALA A 12 -8.47 -1.00 1.31
C ALA A 12 -7.86 0.36 0.94
N ALA A 13 -6.84 0.81 1.69
CA ALA A 13 -6.14 2.07 1.41
C ALA A 13 -5.47 2.06 0.02
N LEU A 14 -4.80 0.96 -0.34
CA LEU A 14 -4.20 0.80 -1.68
C LEU A 14 -5.25 0.93 -2.79
N ARG A 15 -6.40 0.27 -2.65
CA ARG A 15 -7.50 0.36 -3.62
C ARG A 15 -8.07 1.77 -3.70
N SER A 16 -8.29 2.43 -2.57
CA SER A 16 -8.77 3.81 -2.53
C SER A 16 -7.81 4.79 -3.21
N PHE A 17 -6.50 4.60 -3.03
CA PHE A 17 -5.49 5.43 -3.66
C PHE A 17 -5.41 5.18 -5.18
N VAL A 18 -5.39 3.92 -5.62
CA VAL A 18 -5.39 3.58 -7.06
C VAL A 18 -6.66 4.07 -7.76
N ALA A 19 -7.80 4.09 -7.06
CA ALA A 19 -9.04 4.68 -7.55
C ALA A 19 -9.06 6.23 -7.53
N GLY A 20 -7.99 6.89 -7.06
CA GLY A 20 -7.91 8.35 -6.94
C GLY A 20 -8.82 8.94 -5.87
N SER A 21 -9.29 8.13 -4.91
CA SER A 21 -10.22 8.57 -3.85
C SER A 21 -9.52 9.18 -2.64
N ILE A 22 -8.21 8.92 -2.48
CA ILE A 22 -7.36 9.51 -1.44
C ILE A 22 -6.02 9.93 -2.06
N THR A 23 -5.35 10.89 -1.43
CA THR A 23 -3.99 11.34 -1.78
C THR A 23 -2.92 10.34 -1.32
N GLY A 24 -1.68 10.50 -1.81
CA GLY A 24 -0.58 9.62 -1.38
C GLY A 24 -0.22 9.79 0.09
N ALA A 25 -0.30 11.01 0.64
CA ALA A 25 -0.10 11.27 2.07
C ALA A 25 -1.18 10.59 2.94
N GLU A 26 -2.44 10.58 2.48
CA GLU A 26 -3.51 9.85 3.16
C GLU A 26 -3.30 8.34 3.08
N LEU A 27 -2.87 7.82 1.93
CA LEU A 27 -2.47 6.42 1.77
C LEU A 27 -1.40 6.05 2.80
N GLU A 28 -0.29 6.78 2.83
CA GLU A 28 0.85 6.54 3.71
C GLU A 28 0.39 6.41 5.18
N SER A 29 -0.38 7.40 5.65
CA SER A 29 -0.91 7.45 7.01
C SER A 29 -1.79 6.25 7.36
N VAL A 30 -2.78 5.94 6.51
CA VAL A 30 -3.72 4.83 6.75
C VAL A 30 -3.01 3.48 6.65
N TRP A 31 -2.11 3.34 5.68
CA TRP A 31 -1.40 2.10 5.42
C TRP A 31 -0.47 1.74 6.58
N PHE A 32 0.35 2.67 7.08
CA PHE A 32 1.20 2.43 8.26
C PHE A 32 0.38 2.17 9.53
N ALA A 33 -0.77 2.83 9.70
CA ALA A 33 -1.68 2.51 10.80
C ALA A 33 -2.22 1.07 10.70
N GLY A 34 -2.56 0.60 9.51
CA GLY A 34 -2.95 -0.77 9.23
C GLY A 34 -1.81 -1.77 9.48
N ARG A 35 -0.58 -1.47 9.05
CA ARG A 35 0.61 -2.31 9.29
C ARG A 35 0.87 -2.49 10.79
N ARG A 36 0.87 -1.40 11.56
CA ARG A 36 1.02 -1.46 13.03
C ARG A 36 -0.05 -2.33 13.69
N LEU A 37 -1.30 -2.22 13.24
CA LEU A 37 -2.39 -3.05 13.74
C LEU A 37 -2.19 -4.54 13.42
N ALA A 38 -1.81 -4.86 12.18
CA ALA A 38 -1.55 -6.23 11.74
C ALA A 38 -0.42 -6.88 12.56
N MET A 39 0.67 -6.14 12.78
CA MET A 39 1.79 -6.61 13.61
C MET A 39 1.36 -6.82 15.06
N ALA A 40 0.61 -5.89 15.65
CA ALA A 40 0.12 -6.01 17.03
C ALA A 40 -0.83 -7.20 17.23
N GLN A 41 -1.61 -7.55 16.20
CA GLN A 41 -2.53 -8.70 16.23
C GLN A 41 -1.88 -10.01 15.78
N GLY A 42 -0.64 -9.99 15.29
CA GLY A 42 0.04 -11.16 14.74
C GLY A 42 -0.66 -11.74 13.50
N GLU A 43 -1.28 -10.87 12.69
CA GLU A 43 -1.97 -11.29 11.47
C GLU A 43 -1.01 -12.00 10.52
N ARG A 44 -1.42 -13.15 9.99
CA ARG A 44 -0.66 -13.91 9.01
C ARG A 44 -1.33 -13.84 7.66
N VAL A 45 -0.53 -13.63 6.63
CA VAL A 45 -0.96 -13.63 5.23
C VAL A 45 -0.21 -14.70 4.46
N ARG A 46 -0.72 -15.08 3.30
CA ARG A 46 -0.01 -15.99 2.39
C ARG A 46 1.24 -15.27 1.85
N GLN A 47 2.33 -16.00 1.64
CA GLN A 47 3.63 -15.45 1.24
C GLN A 47 3.59 -14.49 0.03
N PRO A 48 2.76 -14.68 -1.02
CA PRO A 48 2.67 -13.69 -2.10
C PRO A 48 2.11 -12.33 -1.64
N PHE A 49 1.16 -12.34 -0.71
CA PHE A 49 0.60 -11.13 -0.12
C PHE A 49 1.60 -10.44 0.80
N GLU A 50 2.35 -11.23 1.59
CA GLU A 50 3.41 -10.71 2.45
C GLU A 50 4.44 -9.93 1.63
N ARG A 51 4.91 -10.53 0.53
CA ARG A 51 5.86 -9.89 -0.38
C ARG A 51 5.33 -8.59 -0.97
N MET A 52 4.09 -8.58 -1.46
CA MET A 52 3.48 -7.35 -1.97
C MET A 52 3.38 -6.26 -0.89
N LEU A 53 2.98 -6.62 0.34
CA LEU A 53 2.90 -5.65 1.44
C LEU A 53 4.28 -5.10 1.84
N ASP A 54 5.33 -5.89 1.72
CA ASP A 54 6.70 -5.41 1.95
C ASP A 54 7.22 -4.55 0.78
N ASP A 55 6.88 -4.87 -0.46
CA ASP A 55 7.21 -3.99 -1.61
C ASP A 55 6.53 -2.63 -1.46
N VAL A 56 5.26 -2.61 -1.04
CA VAL A 56 4.53 -1.38 -0.74
C VAL A 56 5.15 -0.62 0.44
N PHE A 57 5.64 -1.33 1.46
CA PHE A 57 6.34 -0.71 2.59
C PHE A 57 7.54 0.10 2.11
N PHE A 58 8.42 -0.49 1.29
CA PHE A 58 9.60 0.20 0.77
C PHE A 58 9.24 1.36 -0.16
N ILE A 59 8.19 1.24 -0.97
CA ILE A 59 7.71 2.36 -1.78
C ILE A 59 7.31 3.54 -0.89
N LEU A 60 6.56 3.29 0.19
CA LEU A 60 6.06 4.34 1.07
C LEU A 60 7.13 4.90 2.01
N GLU A 61 8.08 4.08 2.46
CA GLU A 61 9.12 4.50 3.41
C GLU A 61 10.33 5.14 2.73
N ASP A 62 10.79 4.57 1.60
CA ASP A 62 12.06 4.97 0.98
C ASP A 62 11.88 5.82 -0.28
N GLU A 63 10.79 5.61 -1.03
CA GLU A 63 10.65 6.18 -2.38
C GLU A 63 9.57 7.25 -2.48
N TYR A 64 8.71 7.42 -1.48
CA TYR A 64 7.61 8.40 -1.52
C TYR A 64 7.78 9.46 -0.44
N CYS A 65 7.64 10.73 -0.85
CA CYS A 65 7.53 11.84 0.09
C CYS A 65 6.15 12.50 -0.03
N GLY A 66 5.32 12.31 1.00
CA GLY A 66 3.98 12.88 1.10
C GLY A 66 3.95 14.39 1.31
N ASP A 67 5.05 14.99 1.78
CA ASP A 67 5.20 16.44 1.91
C ASP A 67 5.90 17.02 0.67
N PRO A 68 5.20 17.78 -0.20
CA PRO A 68 5.80 18.38 -1.39
C PRO A 68 6.96 19.34 -1.08
N ALA A 69 7.04 19.90 0.12
CA ALA A 69 8.13 20.80 0.52
C ALA A 69 9.42 20.05 0.88
N LEU A 70 9.32 18.75 1.20
CA LEU A 70 10.45 17.89 1.53
C LEU A 70 10.85 16.95 0.38
N ARG A 71 10.02 16.89 -0.68
CA ARG A 71 10.21 16.01 -1.83
C ARG A 71 11.50 16.32 -2.60
N GLY A 72 12.38 15.33 -2.66
CA GLY A 72 13.59 15.32 -3.46
C GLY A 72 13.35 14.96 -4.93
N PRO A 73 14.36 15.16 -5.81
CA PRO A 73 14.28 14.80 -7.23
C PRO A 73 14.05 13.30 -7.51
N GLU A 74 14.52 12.44 -6.61
CA GLU A 74 14.39 10.99 -6.67
C GLU A 74 13.06 10.45 -6.12
N ASP A 75 12.31 11.27 -5.37
CA ASP A 75 11.07 10.85 -4.75
C ASP A 75 9.92 10.71 -5.76
N LEU A 76 9.08 9.72 -5.52
CA LEU A 76 7.87 9.48 -6.28
C LEU A 76 6.85 10.60 -6.06
N SER A 77 6.28 11.06 -7.17
CA SER A 77 5.00 11.77 -7.14
C SER A 77 3.84 10.80 -6.87
N ASP A 78 2.71 11.32 -6.39
CA ASP A 78 1.48 10.54 -6.22
C ASP A 78 1.09 9.79 -7.50
N GLY A 79 1.20 10.42 -8.67
CA GLY A 79 0.88 9.77 -9.95
C GLY A 79 1.84 8.62 -10.31
N ALA A 80 3.14 8.79 -10.08
CA ALA A 80 4.12 7.72 -10.31
C ALA A 80 3.94 6.56 -9.33
N MET A 81 3.65 6.88 -8.06
CA MET A 81 3.31 5.89 -7.04
C MET A 81 2.04 5.12 -7.42
N GLN A 82 1.00 5.81 -7.92
CA GLN A 82 -0.27 5.19 -8.32
C GLN A 82 -0.07 4.10 -9.37
N VAL A 83 0.69 4.39 -10.43
CA VAL A 83 0.99 3.42 -11.51
C VAL A 83 1.73 2.18 -10.97
N ARG A 84 2.66 2.39 -10.04
CA ARG A 84 3.43 1.28 -9.45
C ARG A 84 2.57 0.40 -8.55
N LEU A 85 1.73 1.02 -7.72
CA LEU A 85 0.84 0.29 -6.82
C LEU A 85 -0.28 -0.44 -7.58
N GLU A 86 -0.77 0.12 -8.68
CA GLU A 86 -1.68 -0.55 -9.61
C GLU A 86 -1.04 -1.83 -10.17
N SER A 87 0.22 -1.73 -10.63
CA SER A 87 0.97 -2.89 -11.15
C SER A 87 1.17 -4.01 -10.10
N GLU A 88 1.40 -3.66 -8.83
CA GLU A 88 1.54 -4.65 -7.76
C GLU A 88 0.21 -5.31 -7.39
N LEU A 89 -0.90 -4.56 -7.40
CA LEU A 89 -2.24 -5.11 -7.21
C LEU A 89 -2.63 -6.05 -8.35
N ASP A 90 -2.31 -5.71 -9.59
CA ASP A 90 -2.56 -6.56 -10.76
C ASP A 90 -1.75 -7.87 -10.70
N ARG A 91 -0.46 -7.79 -10.31
CA ARG A 91 0.37 -8.97 -10.07
C ARG A 91 -0.25 -9.87 -9.02
N LEU A 92 -0.75 -9.31 -7.93
CA LEU A 92 -1.37 -10.07 -6.86
C LEU A 92 -2.69 -10.73 -7.30
N ALA A 93 -3.53 -10.02 -8.05
CA ALA A 93 -4.77 -10.56 -8.60
C ALA A 93 -4.49 -11.74 -9.53
N ALA A 94 -3.43 -11.67 -10.35
CA ALA A 94 -3.02 -12.78 -11.19
C ALA A 94 -2.56 -14.02 -10.40
N LEU A 95 -2.00 -13.83 -9.20
CA LEU A 95 -1.53 -14.92 -8.32
C LEU A 95 -2.65 -15.58 -7.52
N ASP A 96 -3.77 -14.89 -7.31
CA ASP A 96 -4.92 -15.41 -6.55
C ASP A 96 -5.90 -16.24 -7.41
N GLY A 97 -5.71 -16.28 -8.74
CA GLY A 97 -6.61 -16.95 -9.69
C GLY A 97 -7.92 -16.17 -9.89
N PRO A 98 -8.71 -16.46 -10.96
CA PRO A 98 -10.03 -15.84 -11.10
C PRO A 98 -10.94 -16.25 -9.93
N PRO A 99 -11.92 -15.39 -9.56
CA PRO A 99 -12.87 -15.70 -8.49
C PRO A 99 -13.67 -16.99 -8.72
#